data_AF-A0A7Y2PAI4-F1
#
_entry.id   AF-A0A7Y2PAI4-F1
#
_cell.length_a   1.000
_cell.length_b   1.000
_cell.length_c   1.000
_cell.angle_alpha   90.00
_cell.angle_beta   90.00
_cell.angle_gamma   90.00
#
_symmetry.space_group_name_H-M   'P 1'
#
loop_
_entity.id
_entity.type
_entity.pdbx_description
1 polymer ?
#
loop_
_entity_poly.entity_id
_entity_poly.type
_entity_poly.pdbx_seq_one_letter_code
_entity_poly.pdbx_strand_id
1 'polypeptide(L)' 'RLQAFRLQRLACNHCTGVLTVQKMLERGMPVVRGSGRFGSRSDLYLGNGDKVVF' A
#
# COMPACT_ATOMS: atom_id res chain seq x y z
N ARG A 1 -7.58 12.75 13.43
CA ARG A 1 -8.33 11.81 12.54
C ARG A 1 -7.60 11.78 11.20
N LEU A 2 -7.12 10.62 10.73
CA LEU A 2 -6.31 10.55 9.50
C LEU A 2 -7.03 11.12 8.25
N GLN A 3 -8.35 10.98 8.21
CA GLN A 3 -9.24 11.52 7.16
C GLN A 3 -9.14 13.05 6.99
N ALA A 4 -8.78 13.79 8.04
CA ALA A 4 -8.67 15.25 7.97
C ALA A 4 -7.51 15.70 7.06
N PHE A 5 -6.49 14.85 6.89
CA PHE A 5 -5.31 15.15 6.08
C PHE A 5 -5.55 14.97 4.58
N ARG A 6 -6.72 14.46 4.15
CA ARG A 6 -7.09 14.26 2.73
C ARG A 6 -5.95 13.65 1.90
N LEU A 7 -5.37 12.57 2.40
CA LEU A 7 -4.27 11.88 1.75
C LEU A 7 -4.64 11.56 0.30
N GLN A 8 -3.74 11.88 -0.63
CA GLN A 8 -3.92 11.58 -2.06
C GLN A 8 -3.33 10.22 -2.42
N ARG A 9 -2.20 9.86 -1.80
CA ARG A 9 -1.51 8.58 -1.97
C ARG A 9 -0.88 8.14 -0.65
N LEU A 10 -0.94 6.83 -0.38
CA LEU A 10 -0.32 6.19 0.76
C LEU A 10 0.52 5.01 0.28
N ALA A 11 1.84 5.08 0.44
CA ALA A 11 2.70 3.94 0.18
C ALA A 11 2.97 3.18 1.48
N CYS A 12 2.98 1.85 1.40
CA CYS A 12 3.38 0.99 2.51
C CYS A 12 4.13 -0.23 1.96
N ASN A 13 4.85 -0.91 2.85
CA ASN A 13 5.67 -2.08 2.53
C ASN A 13 5.14 -3.32 3.26
N HIS A 14 5.77 -4.47 2.99
CA HIS A 14 5.36 -5.77 3.53
C HIS A 14 5.21 -5.84 5.05
N CYS A 15 5.93 -5.00 5.81
CA CYS A 15 5.87 -4.96 7.27
C CYS A 15 4.52 -4.47 7.82
N THR A 16 3.71 -3.76 7.03
CA THR A 16 2.34 -3.36 7.40
C THR A 16 1.41 -4.57 7.55
N GLY A 17 1.73 -5.68 6.87
CA GLY A 17 0.94 -6.90 6.86
C GLY A 17 -0.20 -6.86 5.84
N VAL A 18 -0.31 -7.93 5.05
CA VAL A 18 -1.27 -8.05 3.93
C VAL A 18 -2.71 -7.78 4.40
N LEU A 19 -3.12 -8.37 5.53
CA LEU A 19 -4.46 -8.22 6.08
C LEU A 19 -4.80 -6.77 6.46
N THR A 20 -3.81 -6.04 6.99
CA THR A 20 -3.98 -4.63 7.35
C THR A 20 -4.19 -3.80 6.10
N VAL A 21 -3.36 -4.01 5.07
CA VAL A 21 -3.44 -3.28 3.80
C VAL A 21 -4.76 -3.55 3.09
N GLN A 22 -5.23 -4.80 3.12
CA GLN A 22 -6.54 -5.16 2.62
C GLN A 22 -7.66 -4.37 3.32
N LYS A 23 -7.67 -4.31 4.66
CA LYS A 23 -8.66 -3.54 5.42
C LYS A 23 -8.57 -2.03 5.18
N MET A 24 -7.37 -1.50 4.88
CA MET A 24 -7.17 -0.10 4.51
C MET A 24 -7.82 0.19 3.15
N LEU A 25 -7.58 -0.67 2.15
CA LEU A 25 -8.20 -0.58 0.82
C LEU A 25 -9.73 -0.68 0.90
N GLU A 26 -10.26 -1.64 1.67
CA GLU A 26 -11.70 -1.80 1.93
C GLU A 26 -12.34 -0.55 2.57
N ARG A 27 -11.56 0.21 3.35
CA ARG A 27 -11.96 1.48 3.97
C ARG A 27 -11.75 2.71 3.06
N GLY A 28 -11.35 2.50 1.81
CA GLY A 28 -11.15 3.57 0.83
C GLY A 28 -9.88 4.39 1.06
N MET A 29 -8.90 3.89 1.81
CA MET A 29 -7.61 4.57 1.92
C MET A 29 -6.86 4.47 0.59
N PRO A 30 -6.16 5.53 0.15
CA PRO A 30 -5.52 5.59 -1.18
C PRO A 30 -4.17 4.86 -1.18
N VAL A 31 -4.16 3.59 -0.78
CA VAL A 31 -2.95 2.78 -0.75
C VAL A 31 -2.48 2.48 -2.17
N VAL A 32 -1.20 2.76 -2.45
CA VAL A 32 -0.56 2.42 -3.73
C VAL A 32 -0.19 0.93 -3.72
N ARG A 33 -0.69 0.20 -4.72
CA ARG A 33 -0.34 -1.20 -4.97
C ARG A 33 1.05 -1.32 -5.60
N GLY A 34 1.74 -2.40 -5.27
CA GLY A 34 3.00 -2.78 -5.89
C GLY A 34 2.80 -3.69 -7.10
N SER A 35 3.92 -4.15 -7.68
CA SER A 35 3.91 -5.08 -8.81
C SER A 35 3.75 -6.55 -8.41
N GLY A 36 4.01 -6.89 -7.14
CA GLY A 36 4.05 -8.29 -6.68
C GLY A 36 5.18 -9.13 -7.30
N ARG A 37 6.20 -8.48 -7.91
CA ARG A 37 7.29 -9.17 -8.63
C ARG A 37 8.53 -9.36 -7.75
N PHE A 38 9.54 -10.03 -8.31
CA PHE A 38 10.88 -10.20 -7.72
C PHE A 38 10.86 -10.80 -6.30
N GLY A 39 10.01 -11.81 -6.09
CA GLY A 39 9.87 -12.50 -4.80
C GLY A 39 8.97 -11.80 -3.78
N SER A 40 8.28 -10.73 -4.17
CA SER A 40 7.28 -10.06 -3.32
C SER A 40 6.08 -10.98 -3.06
N ARG A 41 5.59 -11.01 -1.82
CA ARG A 41 4.52 -11.92 -1.40
C ARG A 41 3.11 -11.47 -1.79
N SER A 42 2.94 -10.22 -2.22
CA SER A 42 1.64 -9.63 -2.58
C SER A 42 1.86 -8.38 -3.44
N ASP A 43 0.86 -8.05 -4.25
CA ASP A 43 0.73 -6.80 -5.00
C ASP A 43 0.00 -5.69 -4.20
N LEU A 44 -0.51 -5.99 -3.00
CA LEU A 44 -1.31 -5.04 -2.22
C LEU A 44 -0.49 -3.87 -1.65
N TYR A 45 0.83 -4.02 -1.56
CA TYR A 45 1.78 -3.02 -1.08
C TYR A 45 3.00 -2.98 -2.00
N LEU A 46 3.88 -1.99 -1.82
CA LEU A 46 5.13 -1.90 -2.59
C LEU A 46 6.05 -3.09 -2.28
N GLY A 47 6.43 -3.79 -3.34
CA GLY A 47 7.31 -4.94 -3.31
C GLY A 47 8.75 -4.61 -3.72
N ASN A 48 9.55 -5.64 -3.81
CA ASN A 48 10.93 -5.59 -4.27
C ASN A 48 10.99 -4.93 -5.66
N GLY A 49 11.78 -3.87 -5.80
CA GLY A 49 11.99 -3.18 -7.07
C GLY A 49 10.92 -2.15 -7.45
N ASP A 50 9.83 -2.05 -6.69
CA ASP A 50 8.82 -1.03 -6.93
C ASP A 50 9.33 0.37 -6.53
N LYS A 51 8.89 1.38 -7.27
CA LYS A 51 9.13 2.79 -6.97
C LYS A 51 7.79 3.53 -6.98
N VAL A 52 7.62 4.44 -6.04
CA VAL A 52 6.47 5.34 -5.97
C VAL A 52 6.96 6.78 -6.11
N VAL A 53 6.24 7.58 -6.89
CA VAL A 53 6.45 9.02 -7.05
C VAL A 53 5.22 9.73 -6.53
N PHE A 54 5.42 10.74 -5.68
CA PHE A 54 4.36 11.49 -5.01
C PHE A 54 4.04 12.78 -5.75
#